data_AF-A0A1B2YUP5-F1
#
_entry.id   AF-A0A1B2YUP5-F1
#
_cell.length_a   1.000
_cell.length_b   1.000
_cell.length_c   1.000
_cell.angle_alpha   90.00
_cell.angle_beta   90.00
_cell.angle_gamma   90.00
#
_symmetry.space_group_name_H-M   'P 1'
#
loop_
_entity.id
_entity.type
_entity.pdbx_description
1 polymer ?
#
loop_
_entity_poly.entity_id
_entity_poly.type
_entity_poly.pdbx_seq_one_letter_code
_entity_poly.pdbx_strand_id
1 'polypeptide(L)'
;MRSAAQQRGVEISSHARQIASSDADADLIVVMDKANHKDVTDLPWVEPSRVRCLLEFHPETARTEVPDPYYDGTEAFDLVLDLVDTATCALLDYLQERELV
;
A
#
# COMPACT_ATOMS: atom_id res chain seq x y z
N MET A 1 11.94 3.78 8.73
CA MET A 1 11.47 2.77 7.75
C MET A 1 12.56 1.77 7.36
N ARG A 2 13.62 2.14 6.61
CA ARG A 2 14.67 1.17 6.18
C ARG A 2 15.26 0.34 7.32
N SER A 3 15.62 0.96 8.44
CA SER A 3 16.16 0.25 9.61
C SER A 3 15.17 -0.79 10.18
N ALA A 4 13.90 -0.41 10.37
CA ALA A 4 12.87 -1.30 10.89
C ALA A 4 12.57 -2.47 9.91
N ALA A 5 12.51 -2.19 8.61
CA ALA A 5 12.33 -3.24 7.59
C ALA A 5 13.53 -4.21 7.54
N GLN A 6 14.75 -3.69 7.65
CA GLN A 6 15.96 -4.52 7.65
C GLN A 6 16.01 -5.48 8.86
N GLN A 7 15.51 -5.07 10.03
CA GLN A 7 15.39 -5.95 11.20
C GLN A 7 14.44 -7.14 10.95
N ARG A 8 13.54 -7.01 9.96
CA ARG A 8 12.60 -8.04 9.52
C ARG A 8 13.07 -8.81 8.28
N GLY A 9 14.32 -8.59 7.85
CA GLY A 9 14.89 -9.23 6.66
C GLY A 9 14.41 -8.65 5.33
N VAL A 10 13.75 -7.49 5.33
CA VAL A 10 13.26 -6.81 4.13
C VAL A 10 14.20 -5.68 3.73
N GLU A 11 14.75 -5.76 2.52
CA GLU A 11 15.54 -4.68 1.93
C GLU A 11 14.65 -3.68 1.18
N ILE A 12 14.66 -2.41 1.61
CA ILE A 12 13.97 -1.32 0.90
C ILE A 12 14.98 -0.54 0.07
N SER A 13 15.08 -0.92 -1.21
CA SER A 13 15.93 -0.28 -2.23
C SER A 13 15.20 0.78 -3.07
N SER A 14 13.94 1.10 -2.74
CA SER A 14 13.13 2.06 -3.49
C SER A 14 13.66 3.50 -3.39
N HIS A 15 13.40 4.26 -4.45
CA HIS A 15 13.65 5.69 -4.55
C HIS A 15 12.31 6.43 -4.73
N ALA A 16 12.14 7.53 -4.00
CA ALA A 16 10.93 8.34 -4.12
C ALA A 16 10.80 8.94 -5.54
N ARG A 17 9.61 8.82 -6.12
CA ARG A 17 9.24 9.37 -7.43
C ARG A 17 7.78 9.84 -7.36
N GLN A 18 7.45 10.92 -8.06
CA GLN A 18 6.05 11.31 -8.25
C GLN A 18 5.33 10.35 -9.20
N ILE A 19 4.03 10.14 -8.97
CA ILE A 19 3.19 9.40 -9.90
C ILE A 19 3.15 10.12 -11.26
N ALA A 20 3.20 9.35 -12.34
CA ALA A 20 3.24 9.84 -13.71
C ALA A 20 2.19 9.11 -14.55
N SER A 21 1.84 9.67 -15.72
CA SER A 21 0.78 9.10 -16.56
C SER A 21 1.03 7.65 -17.01
N SER A 22 2.29 7.23 -17.09
CA SER A 22 2.65 5.83 -17.38
C SER A 22 2.24 4.86 -16.27
N ASP A 23 2.00 5.33 -15.05
CA ASP A 23 1.60 4.47 -13.93
C ASP A 23 0.13 4.03 -14.05
N ALA A 24 -0.69 4.70 -14.88
CA ALA A 24 -2.06 4.26 -15.15
C ALA A 24 -2.18 3.02 -16.03
N ASP A 25 -1.08 2.58 -16.65
CA ASP A 25 -1.04 1.33 -17.39
C ASP A 25 -1.09 0.10 -16.45
N ALA A 26 -0.90 0.29 -15.13
CA ALA A 26 -1.00 -0.78 -14.15
C ALA A 26 -2.43 -1.37 -14.07
N ASP A 27 -2.50 -2.67 -13.80
CA ASP A 27 -3.77 -3.37 -13.56
C ASP A 27 -4.41 -3.00 -12.22
N LEU A 28 -3.58 -2.61 -11.24
CA LEU A 28 -3.98 -2.22 -9.89
C LEU A 28 -2.99 -1.20 -9.32
N ILE A 29 -3.51 -0.10 -8.79
CA ILE A 29 -2.76 0.90 -8.02
C ILE A 29 -3.18 0.77 -6.57
N VAL A 30 -2.24 0.43 -5.69
CA VAL A 30 -2.48 0.30 -4.25
C VAL A 30 -1.96 1.53 -3.52
N VAL A 31 -2.84 2.18 -2.77
CA VAL A 31 -2.53 3.40 -1.99
C VAL A 31 -2.60 3.14 -0.49
N MET A 32 -1.89 3.95 0.30
CA MET A 32 -1.74 3.69 1.74
C MET A 32 -2.86 4.30 2.59
N ASP A 33 -3.42 5.42 2.15
CA ASP A 33 -4.46 6.17 2.85
C ASP A 33 -5.49 6.79 1.89
N LYS A 34 -6.53 7.43 2.45
CA LYS A 34 -7.60 8.06 1.66
C LYS A 34 -7.15 9.35 0.97
N ALA A 35 -6.13 10.03 1.49
CA ALA A 35 -5.61 11.23 0.85
C ALA A 35 -4.92 10.83 -0.47
N ASN A 36 -4.07 9.81 -0.43
CA ASN A 36 -3.46 9.20 -1.62
C ASN A 36 -4.53 8.67 -2.59
N HIS A 37 -5.57 7.98 -2.07
CA HIS A 37 -6.68 7.51 -2.91
C HIS A 37 -7.33 8.66 -3.67
N LYS A 38 -7.70 9.72 -2.95
CA LYS A 38 -8.30 10.91 -3.55
C LYS A 38 -7.35 11.57 -4.56
N ASP A 39 -6.12 11.83 -4.18
CA ASP A 39 -5.13 12.51 -5.01
C ASP A 39 -4.86 11.74 -6.31
N VAL A 40 -4.81 10.41 -6.24
CA VAL A 40 -4.56 9.55 -7.41
C VAL A 40 -5.82 9.42 -8.28
N THR A 41 -7.01 9.28 -7.69
CA THR A 41 -8.26 9.18 -8.47
C THR A 41 -8.70 10.49 -9.12
N ASP A 42 -8.26 11.64 -8.61
CA ASP A 42 -8.47 12.95 -9.22
C ASP A 42 -7.59 13.17 -10.49
N LEU A 43 -6.59 12.32 -10.73
CA LEU A 43 -5.72 12.44 -11.90
C LEU A 43 -6.48 12.05 -13.17
N PRO A 44 -6.43 12.88 -14.24
CA PRO A 44 -7.31 12.73 -15.40
C PRO A 44 -7.02 11.49 -16.26
N TRP A 45 -5.88 10.84 -16.04
CA TRP A 45 -5.42 9.66 -16.76
C TRP A 45 -5.53 8.37 -15.93
N VAL A 46 -6.03 8.43 -14.70
CA VAL A 46 -6.24 7.26 -13.83
C VAL A 46 -7.69 6.78 -13.94
N GLU A 47 -7.88 5.47 -14.05
CA GLU A 47 -9.21 4.84 -13.91
C GLU A 47 -9.50 4.59 -12.42
N PRO A 48 -10.50 5.25 -11.79
CA PRO A 48 -10.69 5.14 -10.33
C PRO A 48 -11.00 3.73 -9.83
N SER A 49 -11.57 2.87 -10.69
CA SER A 49 -11.87 1.46 -10.38
C SER A 49 -10.61 0.63 -10.11
N ARG A 50 -9.43 1.08 -10.58
CA ARG A 50 -8.13 0.41 -10.41
C ARG A 50 -7.39 0.88 -9.17
N VAL A 51 -7.91 1.85 -8.41
CA VAL A 51 -7.24 2.40 -7.22
C VAL A 51 -7.91 1.85 -5.96
N ARG A 52 -7.14 1.13 -5.13
CA ARG A 52 -7.62 0.48 -3.91
C ARG A 52 -6.71 0.82 -2.74
N CYS A 53 -7.28 1.02 -1.55
CA CYS A 53 -6.47 1.17 -0.34
C CYS A 53 -5.93 -0.20 0.10
N LEU A 54 -4.67 -0.24 0.57
CA LEU A 54 -4.02 -1.49 0.98
C LEU A 54 -4.82 -2.23 2.07
N LEU A 55 -5.33 -1.49 3.07
CA LEU A 55 -6.03 -2.12 4.19
C LEU A 55 -7.41 -2.67 3.85
N GLU A 56 -7.91 -2.48 2.62
CA GLU A 56 -9.10 -3.20 2.15
C GLU A 56 -8.87 -4.71 2.03
N PHE A 57 -7.62 -5.14 1.89
CA PHE A 57 -7.23 -6.55 1.80
C PHE A 57 -6.89 -7.14 3.18
N HIS A 58 -6.74 -6.31 4.21
CA HIS A 58 -6.33 -6.79 5.51
C HIS A 58 -7.49 -7.53 6.21
N PRO A 59 -7.33 -8.81 6.60
CA PRO A 59 -8.45 -9.64 7.06
C PRO A 59 -9.03 -9.25 8.42
N GLU A 60 -8.19 -8.74 9.33
CA GLU A 60 -8.56 -8.58 10.75
C GLU A 60 -8.58 -7.14 11.26
N THR A 61 -8.01 -6.18 10.53
CA THR A 61 -7.86 -4.82 11.04
C THR A 61 -9.15 -4.02 10.87
N ALA A 62 -9.52 -3.24 11.89
CA ALA A 62 -10.60 -2.25 11.77
C ALA A 62 -10.12 -0.92 11.17
N ARG A 63 -8.80 -0.78 10.91
CA ARG A 63 -8.23 0.43 10.32
C ARG A 63 -8.54 0.49 8.83
N THR A 64 -8.84 1.68 8.33
CA THR A 64 -9.08 1.91 6.91
C THR A 64 -7.84 2.44 6.17
N GLU A 65 -6.82 2.87 6.91
CA GLU A 65 -5.66 3.60 6.38
C GLU A 65 -4.39 3.15 7.11
N VAL A 66 -3.29 3.01 6.37
CA VAL A 66 -1.97 2.81 6.94
C VAL A 66 -1.52 4.14 7.54
N PRO A 67 -1.19 4.20 8.84
CA PRO A 67 -0.78 5.45 9.47
C PRO A 67 0.59 5.91 8.95
N ASP A 68 0.84 7.20 8.95
CA ASP A 68 2.17 7.75 8.69
C ASP A 68 3.07 7.55 9.93
N PRO A 69 4.19 6.79 9.83
CA PRO A 69 5.04 6.48 10.98
C PRO A 69 5.99 7.61 11.38
N TYR A 70 6.11 8.69 10.61
CA TYR A 70 7.14 9.72 10.84
C TYR A 70 6.89 10.61 12.06
N TYR A 71 5.69 10.57 12.64
CA TYR A 71 5.29 11.45 13.74
C TYR A 71 5.27 10.77 15.12
N ASP A 72 5.33 9.43 15.18
CA ASP A 72 4.99 8.64 16.38
C ASP A 72 6.15 7.75 16.90
N GLY A 73 7.39 8.10 16.58
CA GLY A 73 8.58 7.38 17.08
C GLY A 73 8.81 6.02 16.41
N THR A 74 9.67 5.18 17.02
CA THR A 74 10.12 3.93 16.39
C THR A 74 9.03 2.85 16.33
N GLU A 75 8.17 2.75 17.34
CA GLU A 75 7.08 1.76 17.41
C GLU A 75 6.05 1.94 16.28
N ALA A 76 5.89 3.17 15.79
CA ALA A 76 5.00 3.46 14.67
C ALA A 76 5.46 2.80 13.37
N PHE A 77 6.77 2.67 13.14
CA PHE A 77 7.30 1.95 11.98
C PHE A 77 6.98 0.46 12.05
N ASP A 78 7.03 -0.13 13.24
CA ASP A 78 6.70 -1.55 13.43
C ASP A 78 5.22 -1.82 13.16
N LEU A 79 4.33 -0.97 13.69
CA LEU A 79 2.90 -1.06 13.40
C LEU A 79 2.61 -0.96 11.90
N VAL A 80 3.25 -0.01 11.19
CA VAL A 80 3.07 0.14 9.74
C VAL A 80 3.54 -1.11 9.00
N LEU A 81 4.69 -1.67 9.39
CA LEU A 81 5.21 -2.87 8.77
C LEU A 81 4.31 -4.09 9.03
N ASP A 82 3.75 -4.25 10.24
CA ASP A 82 2.81 -5.32 10.57
C ASP A 82 1.53 -5.25 9.70
N LEU A 83 0.98 -4.04 9.56
CA LEU A 83 -0.19 -3.78 8.74
C LEU A 83 0.08 -4.04 7.25
N VAL A 84 1.21 -3.56 6.75
CA VAL A 84 1.59 -3.72 5.33
C VAL A 84 1.86 -5.19 5.01
N ASP A 85 2.58 -5.91 5.86
CA ASP A 85 2.94 -7.30 5.64
C ASP A 85 1.70 -8.21 5.58
N THR A 86 0.81 -8.07 6.58
CA THR A 86 -0.44 -8.84 6.64
C THR A 86 -1.35 -8.53 5.45
N ALA A 87 -1.52 -7.24 5.12
CA ALA A 87 -2.37 -6.83 4.00
C ALA A 87 -1.79 -7.26 2.63
N THR A 88 -0.46 -7.26 2.48
CA THR A 88 0.19 -7.67 1.22
C THR A 88 0.09 -9.18 1.00
N CYS A 89 0.19 -9.98 2.07
CA CYS A 89 -0.07 -11.43 1.98
C CYS A 89 -1.51 -11.70 1.50
N ALA A 90 -2.50 -11.07 2.13
CA ALA A 90 -3.89 -11.24 1.74
C ALA A 90 -4.21 -10.67 0.34
N LEU A 91 -3.53 -9.59 -0.08
CA LEU A 91 -3.60 -9.08 -1.44
C LEU A 91 -3.07 -10.12 -2.46
N LEU A 92 -1.97 -10.79 -2.16
CA LEU A 92 -1.43 -11.84 -3.03
C LEU A 92 -2.43 -12.98 -3.21
N ASP A 93 -3.03 -13.46 -2.11
CA ASP A 93 -4.06 -14.50 -2.16
C ASP A 93 -5.26 -14.06 -3.01
N TYR A 94 -5.74 -12.84 -2.80
CA TYR A 94 -6.82 -12.24 -3.60
C TYR A 94 -6.49 -12.17 -5.10
N LEU A 95 -5.25 -11.84 -5.47
CA LEU A 95 -4.83 -11.77 -6.87
C LEU A 95 -4.74 -13.17 -7.49
N GLN A 96 -4.21 -14.16 -6.76
CA GLN A 96 -4.13 -15.54 -7.21
C GLN A 96 -5.50 -16.16 -7.44
N GLU A 97 -6.47 -15.88 -6.57
CA GLU A 97 -7.85 -16.34 -6.74
C GLU A 97 -8.53 -15.73 -7.98
N ARG A 98 -8.20 -14.49 -8.33
CA ARG A 98 -8.75 -13.81 -9.52
C ARG A 98 -8.18 -14.31 -10.85
N GLU A 99 -6.93 -14.75 -10.89
CA GLU A 99 -6.32 -15.32 -12.10
C GLU A 99 -6.80 -16.76 -12.38
N LEU A 100 -7.35 -17.45 -11.38
CA LEU A 100 -7.90 -18.80 -11.51
C LEU A 100 -9.35 -18.84 -12.05
N VAL A 101 -9.91 -17.69 -12.48
CA VAL A 101 -11.29 -17.55 -12.99
C VAL A 101 -11.33 -17.13 -14.45
#